data_AF-A0A645CB86-F1
#
_entry.id   AF-A0A645CB86-F1
#
_cell.length_a   1.000
_cell.length_b   1.000
_cell.length_c   1.000
_cell.angle_alpha   90.00
_cell.angle_beta   90.00
_cell.angle_gamma   90.00
#
_symmetry.space_group_name_H-M   'P 1'
#
loop_
_entity.id
_entity.type
_entity.pdbx_description
1 polymer ?
#
loop_
_entity_poly.entity_id
_entity_poly.type
_entity_poly.pdbx_seq_one_letter_code
_entity_poly.pdbx_strand_id
1 'polypeptide(L)'
;MVISPKVVLGRNVKVQNNVSVYTGVVCEDDVFLGPSCVFTNVVNPRSAVVRRGFYITTRVCKGATIGANATIICGNDIGQYALIGAGSVVTKPVAPYALVVGAPARQVGWVSEFAHKLEFDNHGIAVCPESGQRYRLTDAGVERIS
;
A
#
# COMPACT_ATOMS: atom_id res chain seq x y z
N MET A 1 -10.11 6.04 16.00
CA MET A 1 -9.76 6.44 14.63
C MET A 1 -9.77 7.95 14.57
N VAL A 2 -8.77 8.57 13.93
CA VAL A 2 -8.73 10.01 13.67
C VAL A 2 -8.60 10.23 12.18
N ILE A 3 -9.50 11.00 11.58
CA ILE A 3 -9.43 11.41 10.18
C ILE A 3 -9.23 12.93 10.17
N SER A 4 -8.09 13.38 9.63
CA SER A 4 -7.80 14.80 9.53
C SER A 4 -8.63 15.49 8.43
N PRO A 5 -8.81 16.82 8.50
CA PRO A 5 -9.44 17.57 7.42
C PRO A 5 -8.70 17.36 6.08
N LYS A 6 -9.45 17.34 4.97
CA LYS A 6 -8.94 17.17 3.59
C LYS A 6 -8.29 15.82 3.28
N VAL A 7 -8.53 14.79 4.09
CA VAL A 7 -8.24 13.41 3.68
C VAL A 7 -9.18 13.02 2.54
N VAL A 8 -8.64 12.35 1.53
CA VAL A 8 -9.42 11.82 0.40
C VAL A 8 -9.50 10.32 0.56
N LEU A 9 -10.72 9.80 0.73
CA LEU A 9 -11.01 8.36 0.72
C LEU A 9 -11.95 8.05 -0.45
N GLY A 10 -11.59 7.06 -1.25
CA GLY A 10 -12.42 6.53 -2.31
C GLY A 10 -13.61 5.72 -1.79
N ARG A 11 -14.20 4.93 -2.69
CA ARG A 11 -15.34 4.04 -2.41
C ARG A 11 -14.85 2.75 -1.77
N ASN A 12 -15.64 2.19 -0.85
CA ASN A 12 -15.37 0.89 -0.22
C ASN A 12 -14.00 0.80 0.50
N VAL A 13 -13.45 1.93 0.96
CA VAL A 13 -12.23 1.94 1.77
C VAL A 13 -12.56 1.40 3.16
N LYS A 14 -11.79 0.40 3.61
CA LYS A 14 -11.94 -0.22 4.92
C LYS A 14 -10.84 0.28 5.85
N VAL A 15 -11.22 1.04 6.86
CA VAL A 15 -10.30 1.54 7.89
C VAL A 15 -10.52 0.77 9.18
N GLN A 16 -9.51 0.02 9.62
CA GLN A 16 -9.60 -0.80 10.82
C GLN A 16 -9.25 0.00 12.09
N ASN A 17 -9.30 -0.66 13.24
CA ASN A 17 -9.07 -0.06 14.56
C ASN A 17 -7.69 0.62 14.65
N ASN A 18 -7.60 1.69 15.43
CA ASN A 18 -6.36 2.40 15.77
C ASN A 18 -5.57 2.99 14.58
N VAL A 19 -6.24 3.24 13.46
CA VAL A 19 -5.65 3.96 12.32
C VAL A 19 -5.92 5.46 12.44
N SER A 20 -4.89 6.26 12.18
CA SER A 20 -4.96 7.71 12.04
C SER A 20 -4.58 8.10 10.61
N VAL A 21 -5.50 8.72 9.90
CA VAL A 21 -5.29 9.18 8.52
C VAL A 21 -5.12 10.70 8.54
N TYR A 22 -3.91 11.16 8.22
CA TYR A 22 -3.55 12.58 8.25
C TYR A 22 -3.72 13.26 6.90
N THR A 23 -3.82 14.59 6.92
CA THR A 23 -3.79 15.40 5.69
C THR A 23 -2.54 15.06 4.88
N GLY A 24 -2.73 14.78 3.59
CA GLY A 24 -1.68 14.29 2.70
C GLY A 24 -1.85 12.80 2.32
N VAL A 25 -2.63 12.02 3.07
CA VAL A 25 -2.95 10.65 2.65
C VAL A 25 -4.17 10.67 1.72
N VAL A 26 -4.01 10.04 0.55
CA VAL A 26 -5.07 9.85 -0.44
C VAL A 26 -5.27 8.35 -0.64
N CYS A 27 -6.42 7.82 -0.25
CA CYS A 27 -6.80 6.44 -0.51
C CYS A 27 -7.78 6.39 -1.68
N GLU A 28 -7.49 5.58 -2.68
CA GLU A 28 -8.39 5.29 -3.79
C GLU A 28 -9.44 4.23 -3.39
N ASP A 29 -10.21 3.74 -4.37
CA ASP A 29 -11.27 2.76 -4.15
C ASP A 29 -10.73 1.41 -3.62
N ASP A 30 -11.53 0.69 -2.85
CA ASP A 30 -11.26 -0.66 -2.37
C ASP A 30 -9.98 -0.83 -1.51
N VAL A 31 -9.41 0.27 -1.01
CA VAL A 31 -8.23 0.23 -0.14
C VAL A 31 -8.56 -0.39 1.22
N PHE A 32 -7.68 -1.25 1.71
CA PHE A 32 -7.76 -1.83 3.05
C PHE A 32 -6.64 -1.30 3.95
N LEU A 33 -6.99 -0.60 5.03
CA LEU A 33 -6.07 -0.12 6.06
C LEU A 33 -6.19 -1.01 7.29
N GLY A 34 -5.22 -1.91 7.47
CA GLY A 34 -5.16 -2.86 8.58
C GLY A 34 -5.03 -2.18 9.96
N PRO A 35 -5.35 -2.92 11.04
CA PRO A 35 -5.41 -2.35 12.37
C PRO A 35 -4.04 -1.83 12.80
N SER A 36 -4.03 -0.66 13.44
CA SER A 36 -2.83 0.02 13.91
C SER A 36 -1.80 0.34 12.81
N CYS A 37 -2.18 0.36 11.52
CA CYS A 37 -1.27 0.89 10.51
C CYS A 37 -1.04 2.40 10.71
N VAL A 38 0.17 2.85 10.38
CA VAL A 38 0.64 4.21 10.66
C VAL A 38 1.04 4.89 9.37
N PHE A 39 0.56 6.12 9.18
CA PHE A 39 1.06 7.02 8.14
C PHE A 39 1.87 8.13 8.80
N THR A 40 3.08 8.40 8.28
CA THR A 40 3.75 9.67 8.56
C THR A 40 3.34 10.70 7.51
N ASN A 41 3.47 11.99 7.82
CA ASN A 41 3.16 13.10 6.90
C ASN A 41 4.26 14.17 6.85
N VAL A 42 5.29 14.04 7.71
CA VAL A 42 6.46 14.92 7.78
C VAL A 42 7.69 14.03 7.88
N VAL A 43 8.69 14.26 7.03
CA VAL A 43 9.92 13.43 6.99
C VAL A 43 10.73 13.57 8.27
N ASN A 44 10.90 14.79 8.77
CA ASN A 44 11.75 15.09 9.95
C ASN A 44 10.97 15.88 11.01
N PRO A 45 10.08 15.22 11.78
CA PRO A 45 9.35 15.89 12.84
C PRO A 45 10.28 16.28 13.99
N ARG A 46 10.16 17.52 14.48
CA ARG A 46 10.81 18.01 15.71
C ARG A 46 9.81 18.90 16.44
N SER A 47 9.54 18.64 17.71
CA SER A 47 8.55 19.41 18.50
C SER A 47 8.85 20.91 18.52
N ALA A 48 10.14 21.27 18.63
CA ALA A 48 10.60 22.66 18.62
C ALA A 48 10.54 23.32 17.23
N VAL A 49 10.35 22.56 16.15
CA VAL A 49 10.37 23.08 14.78
C VAL A 49 9.01 22.89 14.12
N VAL A 50 8.28 24.00 13.97
CA VAL A 50 6.96 24.01 13.34
C VAL A 50 7.12 23.85 11.82
N ARG A 51 6.87 22.65 11.31
CA ARG A 51 6.83 22.34 9.86
C ARG A 51 5.41 22.30 9.30
N ARG A 52 4.50 23.11 9.85
CA ARG A 52 3.11 23.18 9.39
C ARG A 52 3.09 23.60 7.92
N GLY A 53 2.37 22.84 7.08
CA GLY A 53 2.24 23.10 5.64
C GLY A 53 3.16 22.28 4.73
N PHE A 54 4.21 21.64 5.26
CA PHE A 54 5.09 20.76 4.49
C PHE A 54 4.65 19.30 4.62
N TYR A 55 3.38 19.03 4.29
CA TYR A 55 2.86 17.66 4.26
C TYR A 55 3.23 17.02 2.94
N ILE A 56 3.91 15.88 3.01
CA ILE A 56 4.22 15.11 1.82
C ILE A 56 3.07 14.13 1.60
N THR A 57 2.50 14.19 0.40
CA THR A 57 1.39 13.34 0.01
C THR A 57 1.83 11.89 -0.14
N THR A 58 0.98 10.97 0.31
CA THR A 58 1.13 9.53 0.07
C THR A 58 -0.17 9.04 -0.54
N ARG A 59 -0.09 8.51 -1.77
CA ARG A 59 -1.22 7.88 -2.44
C ARG A 59 -1.23 6.38 -2.15
N VAL A 60 -2.37 5.87 -1.74
CA VAL A 60 -2.67 4.45 -1.62
C VAL A 60 -3.64 4.10 -2.73
N CYS A 61 -3.14 3.47 -3.80
CA CYS A 61 -3.89 3.24 -5.01
C CYS A 61 -4.92 2.11 -4.84
N LYS A 62 -5.81 1.99 -5.83
CA LYS A 62 -6.97 1.11 -5.80
C LYS A 62 -6.64 -0.31 -5.36
N GLY A 63 -7.43 -0.86 -4.44
CA GLY A 63 -7.32 -2.25 -3.98
C GLY A 63 -6.06 -2.57 -3.17
N ALA A 64 -5.19 -1.60 -2.90
CA ALA A 64 -4.01 -1.83 -2.09
C ALA A 64 -4.38 -2.15 -0.64
N THR A 65 -3.61 -3.04 -0.03
CA THR A 65 -3.80 -3.48 1.35
C THR A 65 -2.59 -3.13 2.19
N ILE A 66 -2.82 -2.40 3.27
CA ILE A 66 -1.82 -2.10 4.29
C ILE A 66 -2.03 -3.06 5.46
N GLY A 67 -1.05 -3.93 5.72
CA GLY A 67 -1.11 -4.90 6.81
C GLY A 67 -1.18 -4.27 8.20
N ALA A 68 -1.57 -5.10 9.18
CA ALA A 68 -1.64 -4.69 10.57
C ALA A 68 -0.28 -4.16 11.07
N ASN A 69 -0.29 -3.07 11.83
CA ASN A 69 0.92 -2.46 12.39
C ASN A 69 2.01 -2.08 11.36
N ALA A 70 1.66 -1.97 10.07
CA ALA A 70 2.59 -1.49 9.06
C ALA A 70 2.74 0.04 9.12
N THR A 71 3.94 0.54 8.89
CA THR A 71 4.26 1.98 8.88
C THR A 71 4.60 2.43 7.47
N ILE A 72 3.89 3.44 6.96
CA ILE A 72 4.13 4.06 5.66
C ILE A 72 4.80 5.42 5.88
N ILE A 73 6.07 5.53 5.44
CA ILE A 73 6.78 6.80 5.45
C ILE A 73 6.21 7.69 4.33
N CYS A 74 5.90 8.96 4.65
CA CYS A 74 5.35 9.92 3.70
C CYS A 74 6.15 10.02 2.38
N GLY A 75 5.44 10.24 1.27
CA GLY A 75 6.02 10.39 -0.06
C GLY A 75 6.26 9.08 -0.81
N ASN A 76 5.87 7.95 -0.22
CA ASN A 76 6.01 6.63 -0.82
C ASN A 76 4.64 6.11 -1.23
N ASP A 77 4.30 6.30 -2.50
CA ASP A 77 3.04 5.81 -3.06
C ASP A 77 2.98 4.28 -3.05
N ILE A 78 1.79 3.76 -2.81
CA ILE A 78 1.48 2.33 -2.78
C ILE A 78 0.67 1.99 -4.01
N GLY A 79 1.26 1.20 -4.92
CA GLY A 79 0.65 0.82 -6.19
C GLY A 79 -0.64 0.01 -6.03
N GLN A 80 -1.44 -0.02 -7.09
CA GLN A 80 -2.73 -0.73 -7.12
C GLN A 80 -2.55 -2.21 -6.75
N TYR A 81 -3.46 -2.74 -5.94
CA TYR A 81 -3.47 -4.14 -5.48
C TYR A 81 -2.17 -4.61 -4.79
N ALA A 82 -1.27 -3.68 -4.41
CA ALA A 82 -0.09 -4.03 -3.64
C ALA A 82 -0.49 -4.51 -2.24
N LEU A 83 0.26 -5.47 -1.71
CA LEU A 83 0.05 -6.04 -0.39
C LEU A 83 1.25 -5.76 0.51
N ILE A 84 1.05 -4.89 1.49
CA ILE A 84 2.03 -4.58 2.52
C ILE A 84 1.82 -5.58 3.68
N GLY A 85 2.83 -6.40 3.98
CA GLY A 85 2.76 -7.34 5.09
C GLY A 85 2.65 -6.64 6.44
N ALA A 86 2.11 -7.36 7.43
CA ALA A 86 2.02 -6.85 8.80
C ALA A 86 3.40 -6.49 9.37
N GLY A 87 3.46 -5.41 10.16
CA GLY A 87 4.69 -4.92 10.79
C GLY A 87 5.73 -4.32 9.83
N SER A 88 5.40 -4.17 8.54
CA SER A 88 6.37 -3.67 7.55
C SER A 88 6.59 -2.16 7.67
N VAL A 89 7.80 -1.70 7.37
CA VAL A 89 8.13 -0.26 7.33
C VAL A 89 8.47 0.14 5.89
N VAL A 90 7.53 0.78 5.21
CA VAL A 90 7.67 1.20 3.81
C VAL A 90 8.46 2.50 3.74
N THR A 91 9.65 2.42 3.14
CA THR A 91 10.58 3.55 2.99
C THR A 91 10.82 3.96 1.54
N LYS A 92 10.19 3.27 0.58
CA LYS A 92 10.27 3.51 -0.87
C LYS A 92 8.89 3.27 -1.51
N PRO A 93 8.58 3.86 -2.67
CA PRO A 93 7.35 3.56 -3.40
C PRO A 93 7.22 2.06 -3.68
N VAL A 94 5.99 1.56 -3.66
CA VAL A 94 5.68 0.13 -3.85
C VAL A 94 4.98 -0.04 -5.20
N ALA A 95 5.50 -0.94 -6.03
CA ALA A 95 4.94 -1.21 -7.35
C ALA A 95 3.53 -1.84 -7.27
N PRO A 96 2.69 -1.68 -8.32
CA PRO A 96 1.44 -2.43 -8.46
C PRO A 96 1.61 -3.92 -8.24
N TYR A 97 0.65 -4.59 -7.60
CA TYR A 97 0.66 -6.03 -7.32
C TYR A 97 1.84 -6.53 -6.48
N ALA A 98 2.73 -5.66 -5.98
CA ALA A 98 3.89 -6.10 -5.23
C ALA A 98 3.49 -6.58 -3.83
N LEU A 99 4.09 -7.68 -3.40
CA LEU A 99 4.06 -8.13 -2.01
C LEU A 99 5.36 -7.71 -1.32
N VAL A 100 5.26 -6.82 -0.34
CA VAL A 100 6.43 -6.33 0.42
C VAL A 100 6.29 -6.66 1.90
N VAL A 101 7.40 -7.03 2.53
CA VAL A 101 7.45 -7.35 3.97
C VAL A 101 8.71 -6.80 4.63
N GLY A 102 8.68 -6.64 5.95
CA GLY A 102 9.86 -6.33 6.78
C GLY A 102 10.10 -4.84 7.01
N ALA A 103 11.17 -4.53 7.77
CA ALA A 103 11.52 -3.18 8.19
C ALA A 103 13.04 -2.97 8.04
N PRO A 104 13.53 -2.31 6.97
CA PRO A 104 12.76 -1.67 5.90
C PRO A 104 12.11 -2.69 4.95
N ALA A 105 10.94 -2.36 4.42
CA ALA A 105 10.18 -3.25 3.56
C ALA A 105 10.94 -3.60 2.28
N ARG A 106 10.88 -4.88 1.90
CA ARG A 106 11.45 -5.42 0.68
C ARG A 106 10.42 -6.26 -0.05
N GLN A 107 10.44 -6.21 -1.37
CA GLN A 107 9.59 -7.04 -2.18
C GLN A 107 10.04 -8.49 -2.09
N VAL A 108 9.08 -9.39 -1.83
CA VAL A 108 9.29 -10.84 -1.73
C VAL A 108 8.47 -11.61 -2.75
N GLY A 109 7.64 -10.92 -3.53
CA GLY A 109 6.88 -11.52 -4.62
C GLY A 109 5.83 -10.57 -5.18
N TRP A 110 4.84 -11.17 -5.82
CA TRP A 110 3.68 -10.49 -6.41
C TRP A 110 2.41 -11.17 -5.95
N VAL A 111 1.30 -10.43 -5.96
CA VAL A 111 -0.02 -10.90 -5.56
C VAL A 111 -1.05 -10.58 -6.63
N SER A 112 -2.12 -11.38 -6.68
CA SER A 112 -3.28 -11.08 -7.49
C SER A 112 -4.15 -9.99 -6.85
N GLU A 113 -5.18 -9.55 -7.57
CA GLU A 113 -6.23 -8.67 -7.03
C GLU A 113 -6.96 -9.25 -5.81
N PHE A 114 -6.88 -10.58 -5.64
CA PHE A 114 -7.47 -11.34 -4.54
C PHE A 114 -6.46 -11.62 -3.41
N ALA A 115 -5.31 -10.92 -3.42
CA ALA A 115 -4.25 -11.05 -2.43
C ALA A 115 -3.57 -12.44 -2.35
N HIS A 116 -3.78 -13.31 -3.35
CA HIS A 116 -3.05 -14.58 -3.47
C HIS A 116 -1.68 -14.34 -4.07
N LYS A 117 -0.64 -14.93 -3.48
CA LYS A 117 0.71 -14.87 -4.04
C LYS A 117 0.72 -15.53 -5.43
N LEU A 118 1.27 -14.84 -6.40
CA LEU A 118 1.42 -15.31 -7.77
C LEU A 118 2.70 -16.13 -7.90
N GLU A 119 2.56 -17.33 -8.43
CA GLU A 119 3.68 -18.20 -8.83
C GLU A 119 3.72 -18.21 -10.37
N PHE A 120 4.83 -17.71 -10.93
CA PHE A 120 4.99 -17.56 -12.37
C PHE A 120 5.65 -18.80 -12.98
N ASP A 121 5.14 -19.24 -14.13
CA ASP A 121 5.72 -20.31 -14.92
C ASP A 121 6.94 -19.85 -15.74
N ASN A 122 7.53 -20.77 -16.51
CA ASN A 122 8.69 -20.49 -17.37
C ASN A 122 8.40 -19.46 -18.49
N HIS A 123 7.13 -19.15 -18.75
CA HIS A 123 6.69 -18.14 -19.71
C HIS A 123 6.32 -16.82 -19.03
N GLY A 124 6.56 -16.69 -17.71
CA GLY A 124 6.23 -15.51 -16.94
C GLY A 124 4.73 -15.32 -16.74
N ILE A 125 3.92 -16.39 -16.79
CA ILE A 125 2.49 -16.34 -16.57
C ILE A 125 2.14 -16.94 -15.20
N ALA A 126 1.27 -16.26 -14.46
CA ALA A 126 0.69 -16.77 -13.22
C ALA A 126 -0.84 -16.76 -13.32
N VAL A 127 -1.49 -17.70 -12.63
CA VAL A 127 -2.96 -17.78 -12.54
C VAL A 127 -3.35 -17.65 -11.08
N CYS A 128 -4.29 -16.76 -10.79
CA CYS A 128 -4.83 -16.66 -9.44
C CYS A 128 -5.69 -17.91 -9.13
N PRO A 129 -5.45 -18.60 -8.01
CA PRO A 129 -6.16 -19.84 -7.67
C PRO A 129 -7.65 -19.63 -7.37
N GLU A 130 -8.04 -18.44 -6.92
CA GLU A 130 -9.43 -18.13 -6.55
C GLU A 130 -10.23 -17.56 -7.72
N SER A 131 -9.68 -16.58 -8.45
CA SER A 131 -10.41 -15.88 -9.50
C SER A 131 -10.22 -16.47 -10.90
N GLY A 132 -9.21 -17.31 -11.09
CA GLY A 132 -8.79 -17.78 -12.42
C GLY A 132 -8.18 -16.70 -13.32
N GLN A 133 -8.04 -15.46 -12.83
CA GLN A 133 -7.42 -14.37 -13.56
C GLN A 133 -5.95 -14.69 -13.86
N ARG A 134 -5.48 -14.24 -15.02
CA ARG A 134 -4.10 -14.47 -15.47
C ARG A 134 -3.30 -13.19 -15.41
N TYR A 135 -2.03 -13.37 -15.03
CA TYR A 135 -1.07 -12.29 -14.84
C TYR A 135 0.19 -12.60 -15.62
N ARG A 136 0.83 -11.56 -16.15
CA ARG A 136 2.11 -11.66 -16.83
C ARG A 136 3.18 -10.86 -16.07
N LEU A 137 4.34 -11.46 -15.88
CA LEU A 137 5.54 -10.78 -15.40
C LEU A 137 6.28 -10.15 -16.59
N THR A 138 6.61 -8.88 -16.45
CA THR A 138 7.36 -8.07 -17.41
C THR A 138 8.53 -7.39 -16.72
N ASP A 139 9.44 -6.78 -17.49
CA ASP A 139 10.54 -5.99 -16.95
C ASP A 139 10.06 -4.80 -16.10
N ALA A 140 8.84 -4.32 -16.34
CA ALA A 140 8.22 -3.21 -15.61
C ALA A 140 7.41 -3.66 -14.37
N GLY A 141 7.21 -4.96 -14.17
CA GLY A 141 6.41 -5.52 -13.07
C GLY A 141 5.32 -6.47 -13.56
N VAL A 142 4.20 -6.54 -12.83
CA VAL A 142 3.11 -7.48 -13.10
C VAL A 142 1.88 -6.76 -13.67
N GLU A 143 1.29 -7.37 -14.69
CA GLU A 143 0.07 -6.90 -15.35
C GLU A 143 -0.96 -8.02 -15.48
N ARG A 144 -2.24 -7.69 -15.26
CA ARG A 144 -3.37 -8.61 -15.48
C ARG A 144 -3.68 -8.68 -16.97
N ILE A 145 -3.75 -9.89 -17.52
CA ILE A 145 -3.99 -10.14 -18.95
C ILE A 145 -5.38 -10.72 -19.25
N SER A 146 -6.06 -11.32 -18.27
CA SER A 146 -7.45 -11.80 -18.39
C SER A 146 -8.12 -11.88 -17.03
#